data_AF-A0AAW9BV98-F1
#
_entry.id   AF-A0AAW9BV98-F1
#
_cell.length_a   1.000
_cell.length_b   1.000
_cell.length_c   1.000
_cell.angle_alpha   90.00
_cell.angle_beta   90.00
_cell.angle_gamma   90.00
#
_symmetry.space_group_name_H-M   'P 1'
#
loop_
_entity.id
_entity.type
_entity.pdbx_description
1 polymer ?
#
loop_
_entity_poly.entity_id
_entity_poly.type
_entity_poly.pdbx_seq_one_letter_code
_entity_poly.pdbx_strand_id
1 'polypeptide(L)' 'MKLFFASDLHGSLPATEETIKLFLASGAKHLVLLGDTLNHGPR' A
#
# COMPACT_ATOMS: atom_id res chain seq x y z
N MET A 1 -16.70 4.58 -9.47
CA MET A 1 -15.45 5.09 -8.87
C MET A 1 -14.60 3.88 -8.46
N LYS A 2 -13.30 3.84 -8.79
CA LYS A 2 -12.40 2.73 -8.43
C LYS A 2 -11.47 3.14 -7.29
N LEU A 3 -11.47 2.36 -6.21
CA LEU A 3 -10.58 2.50 -5.07
C LEU A 3 -9.61 1.32 -5.07
N PHE A 4 -8.37 1.56 -4.64
CA PHE A 4 -7.37 0.54 -4.39
C PHE A 4 -7.05 0.55 -2.90
N PHE A 5 -7.13 -0.60 -2.24
CA PHE A 5 -6.84 -0.72 -0.81
C PHE A 5 -5.52 -1.45 -0.61
N ALA A 6 -4.72 -0.97 0.34
CA ALA A 6 -3.52 -1.67 0.82
C ALA A 6 -3.39 -1.49 2.34
N SER A 7 -2.79 -2.48 3.01
CA SER A 7 -2.51 -2.49 4.45
C SER A 7 -1.18 -3.19 4.69
N ASP A 8 -0.69 -3.10 5.93
CA ASP A 8 0.35 -3.99 6.47
C ASP A 8 1.66 -3.95 5.66
N LEU A 9 2.00 -2.77 5.14
CA LEU A 9 3.25 -2.57 4.42
C LEU A 9 4.45 -2.68 5.37
N HIS A 10 4.29 -2.31 6.64
CA HIS A 10 5.26 -2.45 7.73
C HIS A 10 6.68 -1.95 7.35
N GLY A 11 6.78 -0.87 6.57
CA GLY A 11 8.05 -0.31 6.11
C GLY A 11 8.75 -1.13 5.01
N SER A 12 8.10 -2.16 4.47
CA SER A 12 8.64 -3.00 3.41
C SER A 12 8.70 -2.25 2.09
N LEU A 13 9.90 -1.82 1.71
CA LEU A 13 10.18 -1.21 0.42
C LEU A 13 9.70 -2.05 -0.78
N PRO A 14 10.05 -3.35 -0.91
CA PRO A 14 9.64 -4.12 -2.08
C PRO A 14 8.11 -4.27 -2.20
N ALA A 15 7.41 -4.48 -1.08
CA ALA A 15 5.94 -4.57 -1.08
C ALA A 15 5.29 -3.22 -1.44
N THR A 16 5.89 -2.11 -1.01
CA THR A 16 5.40 -0.76 -1.33
C THR A 16 5.58 -0.47 -2.82
N GLU A 17 6.73 -0.81 -3.41
CA GLU A 17 6.98 -0.63 -4.84
C GLU A 17 6.01 -1.46 -5.71
N GLU A 18 5.74 -2.71 -5.33
CA GLU A 18 4.76 -3.55 -6.00
C GLU A 18 3.35 -2.99 -5.88
N THR A 19 2.95 -2.55 -4.69
CA THR A 19 1.65 -1.93 -4.43
C THR A 19 1.43 -0.71 -5.33
N ILE A 20 2.45 0.15 -5.49
CA ILE A 20 2.39 1.32 -6.36
C ILE A 20 2.21 0.91 -7.83
N LYS A 21 2.97 -0.09 -8.31
CA LYS A 21 2.84 -0.58 -9.70
C LYS A 21 1.44 -1.12 -9.96
N LEU A 22 0.89 -1.92 -9.05
CA LEU A 22 -0.46 -2.47 -9.16
C LEU A 22 -1.53 -1.37 -9.08
N PHE A 23 -1.38 -0.39 -8.20
CA PHE A 23 -2.27 0.76 -8.13
C PHE A 23 -2.33 1.51 -9.46
N LEU A 24 -1.17 1.84 -10.04
CA LEU A 24 -1.09 2.53 -11.33
C LEU A 24 -1.71 1.69 -12.47
N ALA A 25 -1.43 0.39 -12.52
CA ALA A 25 -1.98 -0.51 -13.53
C ALA A 25 -3.51 -0.70 -13.42
N SER A 26 -4.06 -0.59 -12.21
CA SER A 26 -5.50 -0.81 -11.96
C SER A 26 -6.41 0.29 -12.53
N GLY A 27 -5.85 1.48 -12.82
CA GLY A 27 -6.62 2.67 -13.18
C GLY A 27 -7.51 3.19 -12.05
N ALA A 28 -7.25 2.81 -10.80
CA ALA A 28 -7.92 3.36 -9.64
C ALA A 28 -7.55 4.84 -9.44
N LYS A 29 -8.51 5.64 -8.96
CA LYS A 29 -8.30 7.08 -8.73
C LYS A 29 -7.78 7.40 -7.33
N HIS A 30 -8.00 6.49 -6.40
CA HIS A 30 -7.61 6.66 -5.00
C HIS A 30 -6.95 5.39 -4.49
N LEU A 31 -5.81 5.57 -3.84
CA LEU A 31 -5.16 4.57 -3.00
C LEU A 31 -5.54 4.86 -1.55
N VAL A 32 -6.14 3.88 -0.88
CA VAL A 32 -6.56 3.95 0.52
C VAL A 32 -5.66 3.02 1.32
N LEU A 33 -4.87 3.60 2.22
CA LEU A 33 -3.98 2.86 3.13
C LEU A 33 -4.69 2.65 4.47
N LEU A 34 -4.78 1.40 4.92
CA LEU A 34 -5.56 1.02 6.11
C LEU A 34 -4.78 1.05 7.43
N GLY A 35 -3.47 1.28 7.40
CA GLY A 35 -2.62 1.34 8.59
C GLY A 35 -1.33 0.57 8.43
N ASP A 36 -0.60 0.39 9.54
CA ASP A 36 0.60 -0.44 9.61
C ASP A 36 1.61 -0.18 8.50
N THR A 37 1.85 1.10 8.21
CA THR A 37 2.66 1.53 7.07
C THR A 37 4.17 1.38 7.28
N LEU A 38 4.67 1.54 8.51
CA LEU A 38 6.11 1.64 8.80
C LEU A 38 6.63 0.65 9.84
N ASN A 39 5.81 0.25 10.82
CA ASN A 39 6.34 -0.44 12.00
C ASN A 39 6.26 -1.96 11.84
N HIS A 40 7.41 -2.64 11.82
CA HIS A 40 7.51 -4.07 12.12
C HIS A 40 8.42 -4.26 13.34
N GLY A 41 7.86 -4.66 14.49
CA GLY A 41 8.66 -4.95 15.70
C GLY A 41 8.32 -4.09 16.93
N PRO A 42 8.84 -4.48 18.13
CA PRO A 42 8.50 -3.84 19.39
C PRO A 42 9.07 -2.42 19.45
N ARG A 43 8.23 -1.47 19.87
CA ARG A 43 8.61 -0.09 20.17
C ARG A 43 9.33 0.00 21.50
#